data_AF-A0A1X7UK80-F1
#
_entry.id   AF-A0A1X7UK80-F1
#
_cell.length_a   1.000
_cell.length_b   1.000
_cell.length_c   1.000
_cell.angle_alpha   90.00
_cell.angle_beta   90.00
_cell.angle_gamma   90.00
#
_symmetry.space_group_name_H-M   'P 1'
#
loop_
_entity.id
_entity.type
_entity.pdbx_description
1 polymer ?
#
loop_
_entity_poly.entity_id
_entity_poly.type
_entity_poly.pdbx_seq_one_letter_code
_entity_poly.pdbx_strand_id
1 'polypeptide(L)'
;MNEIGESDIESFVSSGDIDGLAVFCEETELKSINCHPVPDVYSSLLAVYLLKNELDHAKLLWKRIPGDVKVSHPEIGKLWEIGTKLWIHSFSDVYSLIKDTTWPTHIVPILAMLNEKIRSRVLQLIGCAYSNISLNQFCVLLGLESQQALEVAAQQRWTFDEKVSVIYPKKTKSSTKEIEEPQARLAELVDIVSFLEN
;
A
#
# COMPACT_ATOMS: atom_id res chain seq x y z
N MET A 1 -1.50 27.94 18.78
CA MET A 1 -1.44 28.04 17.31
C MET A 1 -1.08 26.68 16.69
N ASN A 2 -1.60 25.56 17.26
CA ASN A 2 -1.28 24.18 16.87
C ASN A 2 -2.47 23.46 16.19
N GLU A 3 -3.61 24.13 15.97
CA GLU A 3 -4.85 23.50 15.49
C GLU A 3 -4.94 23.37 13.96
N ILE A 4 -3.98 23.93 13.23
CA ILE A 4 -4.01 23.99 11.76
C ILE A 4 -3.65 22.63 11.14
N GLY A 5 -2.79 21.82 11.78
CA GLY A 5 -2.35 20.54 11.21
C GLY A 5 -3.39 19.42 11.28
N GLU A 6 -4.13 19.31 12.39
CA GLU A 6 -5.05 18.19 12.63
C GLU A 6 -6.33 18.31 11.79
N SER A 7 -6.90 19.52 11.74
CA SER A 7 -8.12 19.84 10.97
C SER A 7 -7.94 19.62 9.47
N ASP A 8 -6.77 19.98 8.93
CA ASP A 8 -6.47 19.85 7.51
C ASP A 8 -6.25 18.37 7.12
N ILE A 9 -5.59 17.57 7.97
CA ILE A 9 -5.41 16.12 7.76
C ILE A 9 -6.77 15.41 7.67
N GLU A 10 -7.70 15.71 8.58
CA GLU A 10 -9.05 15.13 8.55
C GLU A 10 -9.82 15.49 7.28
N SER A 11 -9.61 16.70 6.74
CA SER A 11 -10.24 17.14 5.50
C SER A 11 -9.75 16.35 4.27
N PHE A 12 -8.44 16.11 4.18
CA PHE A 12 -7.84 15.31 3.09
C PHE A 12 -8.19 13.84 3.19
N VAL A 13 -8.27 13.32 4.41
CA VAL A 13 -8.72 11.95 4.67
C VAL A 13 -10.19 11.77 4.25
N SER A 14 -11.04 12.78 4.50
CA SER A 14 -12.45 12.76 4.09
C SER A 14 -12.62 12.92 2.58
N SER A 15 -11.74 13.67 1.90
CA SER A 15 -11.77 13.83 0.44
C SER A 15 -11.19 12.63 -0.31
N GLY A 16 -10.42 11.76 0.37
CA GLY A 16 -9.77 10.59 -0.21
C GLY A 16 -8.56 10.93 -1.09
N ASP A 17 -8.08 12.18 -1.06
CA ASP A 17 -6.90 12.61 -1.80
C ASP A 17 -5.61 12.27 -1.04
N ILE A 18 -5.11 11.06 -1.29
CA ILE A 18 -3.91 10.52 -0.63
C ILE A 18 -2.64 11.19 -1.15
N ASP A 19 -2.61 11.59 -2.42
CA ASP A 19 -1.45 12.23 -3.02
C ASP A 19 -1.30 13.67 -2.51
N GLY A 20 -2.41 14.41 -2.43
CA GLY A 20 -2.46 15.72 -1.77
C GLY A 20 -2.08 15.65 -0.28
N LEU A 21 -2.57 14.64 0.44
CA LEU A 21 -2.22 14.42 1.85
C LEU A 21 -0.72 14.19 2.05
N ALA A 22 -0.08 13.41 1.17
CA ALA A 22 1.36 13.17 1.23
C ALA A 22 2.14 14.48 1.12
N VAL A 23 1.84 15.27 0.08
CA VAL A 23 2.51 16.54 -0.19
C VAL A 23 2.30 17.52 0.98
N PHE A 24 1.08 17.62 1.49
CA PHE A 24 0.78 18.46 2.65
C PHE A 24 1.59 18.06 3.88
N CYS A 25 1.66 16.76 4.20
CA CYS A 25 2.41 16.27 5.35
C CYS A 25 3.92 16.50 5.19
N GLU A 26 4.47 16.31 3.98
CA GLU A 26 5.88 16.60 3.66
C GLU A 26 6.19 18.09 3.79
N GLU A 27 5.34 18.96 3.24
CA GLU A 27 5.51 20.41 3.37
C GLU A 27 5.41 20.86 4.82
N THR A 28 4.50 20.27 5.60
CA THR A 28 4.33 20.58 7.02
C THR A 28 5.54 20.14 7.83
N GLU A 29 6.13 18.98 7.50
CA GLU A 29 7.40 18.54 8.09
C GLU A 29 8.52 19.55 7.78
N LEU A 30 8.66 19.96 6.52
CA LEU A 30 9.72 20.88 6.08
C LEU A 30 9.57 22.30 6.67
N LYS A 31 8.34 22.78 6.82
CA LYS A 31 8.02 24.12 7.35
C LYS A 31 8.07 24.20 8.87
N SER A 32 8.09 23.06 9.58
CA SER A 32 8.05 23.05 11.04
C SER A 32 9.33 23.65 11.66
N ILE A 33 9.13 24.55 12.64
CA ILE A 33 10.22 25.18 13.39
C ILE A 33 10.95 24.07 14.17
N ASN A 34 12.27 24.01 13.98
CA ASN A 34 13.16 22.97 14.49
C ASN A 34 13.07 21.58 13.81
N CYS A 35 12.37 21.40 12.68
CA CYS A 35 12.25 20.10 12.00
C CYS A 35 11.55 19.02 12.84
N HIS A 36 10.71 19.43 13.81
CA HIS A 36 9.92 18.55 14.67
C HIS A 36 8.43 18.87 14.45
N PRO A 37 7.76 18.30 13.44
CA PRO A 37 6.32 18.44 13.25
C PRO A 37 5.54 17.72 14.36
N VAL A 38 4.23 17.97 14.39
CA VAL A 38 3.29 17.29 15.27
C VAL A 38 3.37 15.77 15.03
N PRO A 39 3.40 14.93 16.07
CA PRO A 39 3.49 13.47 15.95
C PRO A 39 2.45 12.84 15.01
N ASP A 40 1.26 13.44 14.93
CA ASP A 40 0.18 13.00 14.03
C ASP A 40 0.58 13.09 12.55
N VAL A 41 1.36 14.11 12.16
CA VAL A 41 1.88 14.27 10.79
C VAL A 41 2.82 13.13 10.43
N TYR A 42 3.65 12.66 11.37
CA TYR A 42 4.51 11.51 11.13
C TYR A 42 3.71 10.21 10.97
N SER A 43 2.67 10.05 11.79
CA SER A 43 1.80 8.88 11.73
C SER A 43 1.02 8.81 10.41
N SER A 44 0.46 9.93 9.95
CA SER A 44 -0.28 10.01 8.70
C SER A 44 0.65 9.83 7.51
N LEU A 45 1.80 10.50 7.48
CA LEU A 45 2.77 10.37 6.39
C LEU A 45 3.30 8.93 6.27
N LEU A 46 3.60 8.28 7.40
CA LEU A 46 4.01 6.88 7.39
C LEU A 46 2.91 5.96 6.84
N ALA A 47 1.66 6.17 7.25
CA ALA A 47 0.52 5.39 6.75
C ALA A 47 0.32 5.57 5.24
N VAL A 48 0.50 6.80 4.75
CA VAL A 48 0.41 7.13 3.31
C VAL A 48 1.51 6.44 2.52
N TYR A 49 2.77 6.45 2.97
CA TYR A 49 3.85 5.72 2.28
C TYR A 49 3.59 4.21 2.22
N LEU A 50 3.06 3.63 3.30
CA LEU A 50 2.65 2.22 3.30
C LEU A 50 1.54 1.95 2.28
N LEU A 51 0.56 2.86 2.16
CA LEU A 51 -0.52 2.77 1.19
C LEU A 51 -0.02 2.86 -0.26
N LYS A 52 0.94 3.74 -0.53
CA LYS A 52 1.59 3.85 -1.85
C LYS A 52 2.55 2.68 -2.16
N ASN A 53 2.78 1.78 -1.19
CA ASN A 53 3.75 0.69 -1.28
C ASN A 53 5.20 1.19 -1.47
N GLU A 54 5.51 2.37 -0.95
CA GLU A 54 6.84 2.98 -0.97
C GLU A 54 7.59 2.67 0.33
N LEU A 55 7.96 1.40 0.50
CA LEU A 55 8.54 0.91 1.74
C LEU A 55 9.89 1.55 2.07
N ASP A 56 10.67 1.91 1.04
CA ASP A 56 11.96 2.60 1.21
C ASP A 56 11.78 3.99 1.82
N HIS A 57 10.83 4.79 1.30
CA HIS A 57 10.51 6.10 1.85
C HIS A 57 9.99 5.99 3.29
N ALA A 58 9.13 5.01 3.57
CA ALA A 58 8.66 4.71 4.93
C ALA A 58 9.83 4.39 5.89
N LYS A 59 10.82 3.62 5.43
CA LYS A 59 12.03 3.29 6.21
C LYS A 59 12.90 4.50 6.49
N LEU A 60 13.07 5.36 5.50
CA LEU A 60 13.84 6.60 5.64
C LEU A 60 13.15 7.56 6.60
N LEU A 61 11.82 7.68 6.52
CA LEU A 61 11.01 8.43 7.47
C LEU A 61 11.20 7.89 8.89
N TRP A 62 11.07 6.57 9.09
CA TRP A 62 11.25 5.96 10.41
C TRP A 62 12.62 6.25 11.03
N LYS A 63 13.68 6.30 10.22
CA LYS A 63 15.03 6.67 10.70
C LYS A 63 15.13 8.15 11.10
N ARG A 64 14.39 9.03 10.42
CA ARG A 64 14.39 10.48 10.66
C ARG A 64 13.64 10.86 11.95
N ILE A 65 12.60 10.10 12.32
CA ILE A 65 11.81 10.37 13.52
C ILE A 65 12.69 10.24 14.79
N PRO A 66 12.75 11.29 15.64
CA PRO A 66 13.50 11.29 16.90
C PRO A 66 13.04 10.18 17.86
N GLY A 67 13.97 9.70 18.70
CA GLY A 67 13.68 8.68 19.69
C GLY A 67 12.56 9.07 20.68
N ASP A 68 12.53 10.33 21.09
CA ASP A 68 11.55 10.85 22.07
C ASP A 68 10.11 10.73 21.57
N VAL A 69 9.89 10.95 20.27
CA VAL A 69 8.56 10.81 19.63
C VAL A 69 8.15 9.34 19.58
N LYS A 70 9.08 8.42 19.31
CA LYS A 70 8.80 6.97 19.27
C LYS A 70 8.39 6.40 20.62
N VAL A 71 8.95 6.94 21.70
CA VAL A 71 8.60 6.52 23.07
C VAL A 71 7.27 7.12 23.50
N SER A 72 7.03 8.38 23.14
CA SER A 72 5.81 9.09 23.53
C SER A 72 4.56 8.61 22.76
N HIS A 73 4.74 8.15 21.52
CA HIS A 73 3.67 7.79 20.57
C HIS A 73 3.86 6.35 20.06
N PRO A 74 3.43 5.32 20.84
CA PRO A 74 3.63 3.92 20.49
C PRO A 74 2.90 3.48 19.20
N GLU A 75 1.87 4.22 18.77
CA GLU A 75 1.13 4.00 17.53
C GLU A 75 2.02 4.09 16.28
N ILE A 76 3.00 4.99 16.27
CA ILE A 76 3.95 5.12 15.15
C ILE A 76 4.84 3.87 15.08
N GLY A 77 5.22 3.33 16.23
CA GLY A 77 5.96 2.07 16.33
C GLY A 77 5.16 0.88 15.78
N LYS A 78 3.87 0.77 16.15
CA LYS A 78 2.97 -0.27 15.61
C LYS A 78 2.76 -0.13 14.10
N LEU A 79 2.67 1.11 13.60
CA LEU A 79 2.55 1.38 12.17
C LEU A 79 3.81 0.96 11.41
N TRP A 80 4.99 1.20 12.00
CA TRP A 80 6.25 0.71 11.46
C TRP A 80 6.36 -0.82 11.50
N GLU A 81 5.79 -1.47 12.52
CA GLU A 81 5.70 -2.92 12.57
C GLU A 81 4.88 -3.48 11.39
N ILE A 82 3.75 -2.85 11.04
CA ILE A 82 3.00 -3.17 9.81
C ILE A 82 3.92 -3.09 8.59
N GLY A 83 4.68 -2.00 8.46
CA GLY A 83 5.63 -1.82 7.36
C GLY A 83 6.70 -2.91 7.31
N THR A 84 7.21 -3.33 8.46
CA THR A 84 8.21 -4.40 8.57
C THR A 84 7.63 -5.76 8.16
N LYS A 85 6.39 -6.06 8.59
CA LYS A 85 5.68 -7.29 8.19
C LYS A 85 5.36 -7.29 6.70
N LEU A 86 5.03 -6.13 6.14
CA LEU A 86 4.80 -5.95 4.70
C LEU A 86 6.10 -6.17 3.90
N TRP A 87 7.25 -5.75 4.44
CA TRP A 87 8.57 -5.96 3.83
C TRP A 87 8.94 -7.44 3.70
N ILE A 88 8.62 -8.26 4.72
CA ILE A 88 8.85 -9.72 4.69
C ILE A 88 7.71 -10.50 4.02
N HIS A 89 6.71 -9.80 3.46
CA HIS A 89 5.52 -10.39 2.85
C HIS A 89 4.67 -11.27 3.78
N SER A 90 4.70 -11.01 5.09
CA SER A 90 3.84 -11.70 6.06
C SER A 90 2.46 -11.03 6.12
N PHE A 91 1.59 -11.34 5.16
CA PHE A 91 0.27 -10.69 5.05
C PHE A 91 -0.66 -11.04 6.21
N SER A 92 -0.65 -12.29 6.69
CA SER A 92 -1.46 -12.73 7.85
C SER A 92 -1.20 -11.88 9.10
N ASP A 93 0.08 -11.60 9.38
CA ASP A 93 0.47 -10.77 10.52
C ASP A 93 -0.01 -9.32 10.34
N VAL A 94 0.08 -8.78 9.12
CA VAL A 94 -0.40 -7.42 8.80
C VAL A 94 -1.88 -7.29 9.10
N TYR A 95 -2.71 -8.24 8.63
CA TYR A 95 -4.15 -8.19 8.85
C TYR A 95 -4.52 -8.33 10.33
N SER A 96 -3.77 -9.14 11.08
CA SER A 96 -3.98 -9.32 12.52
C SER A 96 -3.61 -8.04 13.27
N LEU A 97 -2.44 -7.47 12.99
CA LEU A 97 -1.95 -6.25 13.62
C LEU A 97 -2.86 -5.04 13.40
N ILE A 98 -3.46 -4.92 12.20
CA ILE A 98 -4.44 -3.86 11.90
C ILE A 98 -5.71 -4.03 12.74
N LYS A 99 -6.21 -5.26 12.92
CA LYS A 99 -7.43 -5.56 13.69
C LYS A 99 -7.24 -5.45 15.19
N ASP A 100 -6.10 -5.91 15.70
CA ASP A 100 -5.83 -6.03 17.13
C ASP A 100 -5.43 -4.69 17.78
N THR A 101 -5.04 -3.71 16.96
CA THR A 101 -4.56 -2.41 17.43
C THR A 101 -5.65 -1.35 17.39
N THR A 102 -5.77 -0.58 18.47
CA THR A 102 -6.55 0.66 18.50
C THR A 102 -5.77 1.80 17.83
N TRP A 103 -6.29 2.30 16.71
CA TRP A 103 -5.66 3.37 15.93
C TRP A 103 -6.33 4.73 16.17
N PRO A 104 -5.58 5.85 16.03
CA PRO A 104 -6.15 7.19 15.98
C PRO A 104 -7.16 7.36 14.84
N THR A 105 -8.17 8.21 15.06
CA THR A 105 -9.32 8.40 14.15
C THR A 105 -8.91 8.77 12.73
N HIS A 106 -7.88 9.60 12.57
CA HIS A 106 -7.38 10.03 11.26
C HIS A 106 -6.69 8.92 10.46
N ILE A 107 -6.17 7.88 11.11
CA ILE A 107 -5.41 6.78 10.47
C ILE A 107 -6.31 5.62 10.07
N VAL A 108 -7.38 5.38 10.82
CA VAL A 108 -8.36 4.29 10.57
C VAL A 108 -8.79 4.19 9.09
N PRO A 109 -9.24 5.28 8.42
CA PRO A 109 -9.64 5.20 7.02
C PRO A 109 -8.46 4.88 6.08
N ILE A 110 -7.26 5.39 6.35
CA ILE A 110 -6.06 5.10 5.55
C ILE A 110 -5.69 3.62 5.67
N LEU A 111 -5.78 3.04 6.86
CA LEU A 111 -5.52 1.60 7.08
C LEU A 111 -6.57 0.71 6.43
N ALA A 112 -7.84 1.13 6.40
CA ALA A 112 -8.88 0.42 5.66
C ALA A 112 -8.56 0.38 4.16
N MET A 113 -8.18 1.52 3.57
CA MET A 113 -7.76 1.59 2.18
C MET A 113 -6.48 0.76 1.90
N LEU A 114 -5.52 0.78 2.83
CA LEU A 114 -4.32 -0.05 2.76
C LEU A 114 -4.68 -1.53 2.72
N ASN A 115 -5.59 -1.99 3.57
CA ASN A 115 -6.03 -3.39 3.63
C ASN A 115 -6.61 -3.85 2.27
N GLU A 116 -7.49 -3.04 1.68
CA GLU A 116 -8.07 -3.32 0.37
C GLU A 116 -7.03 -3.29 -0.76
N LYS A 117 -6.07 -2.36 -0.73
CA LYS A 117 -4.95 -2.34 -1.69
C LYS A 117 -4.05 -3.58 -1.56
N ILE A 118 -3.72 -4.00 -0.34
CA ILE A 118 -2.92 -5.21 -0.10
C ILE A 118 -3.67 -6.42 -0.66
N ARG A 119 -4.96 -6.58 -0.34
CA ARG A 119 -5.79 -7.69 -0.86
C ARG A 119 -5.83 -7.71 -2.38
N SER A 120 -6.10 -6.55 -2.99
CA SER A 120 -6.13 -6.42 -4.46
C SER A 120 -4.80 -6.82 -5.09
N ARG A 121 -3.67 -6.39 -4.51
CA ARG A 121 -2.33 -6.74 -4.98
C ARG A 121 -2.03 -8.23 -4.81
N VAL A 122 -2.41 -8.82 -3.68
CA VAL A 122 -2.26 -10.26 -3.42
C VAL A 122 -3.09 -11.07 -4.42
N LEU A 123 -4.33 -10.66 -4.71
CA LEU A 123 -5.17 -11.30 -5.72
C LEU A 123 -4.54 -11.24 -7.13
N GLN A 124 -4.01 -10.08 -7.51
CA GLN A 124 -3.28 -9.94 -8.78
C GLN A 124 -2.05 -10.83 -8.83
N LEU A 125 -1.26 -10.89 -7.75
CA LEU A 125 -0.10 -11.75 -7.63
C LEU A 125 -0.48 -13.23 -7.81
N ILE A 126 -1.55 -13.66 -7.14
CA ILE A 126 -2.05 -15.04 -7.24
C ILE A 126 -2.48 -15.36 -8.67
N GLY A 127 -3.22 -14.45 -9.31
CA GLY A 127 -3.64 -14.59 -10.71
C GLY A 127 -2.48 -14.68 -11.70
N CYS A 128 -1.37 -13.99 -11.45
CA CYS A 128 -0.22 -13.97 -12.35
C CYS A 128 0.80 -15.09 -12.09
N ALA A 129 1.08 -15.40 -10.82
CA ALA A 129 2.20 -16.26 -10.43
C ALA A 129 1.81 -17.73 -10.20
N TYR A 130 0.56 -18.00 -9.81
CA TYR A 130 0.14 -19.35 -9.43
C TYR A 130 -0.73 -19.98 -10.52
N SER A 131 -0.38 -21.21 -10.90
CA SER A 131 -1.24 -22.04 -11.77
C SER A 131 -2.29 -22.81 -10.96
N ASN A 132 -1.95 -23.17 -9.72
CA ASN A 132 -2.85 -23.69 -8.70
C ASN A 132 -2.35 -23.23 -7.33
N ILE A 133 -3.26 -23.11 -6.36
CA ILE A 133 -2.95 -22.75 -4.98
C ILE A 133 -3.86 -23.53 -4.03
N SER A 134 -3.32 -23.98 -2.90
CA SER A 134 -4.11 -24.66 -1.86
C SER A 134 -5.03 -23.66 -1.14
N LEU A 135 -6.21 -24.11 -0.71
CA LEU A 135 -7.16 -23.28 0.03
C LEU A 135 -6.53 -22.68 1.30
N ASN A 136 -5.72 -23.46 2.03
CA ASN A 136 -5.05 -22.98 3.24
C ASN A 136 -4.08 -21.83 2.97
N GLN A 137 -3.23 -21.97 1.96
CA GLN A 137 -2.30 -20.90 1.57
C GLN A 137 -3.05 -19.68 1.06
N PHE A 138 -4.15 -19.89 0.34
CA PHE A 138 -5.00 -18.81 -0.13
C PHE A 138 -5.65 -18.02 1.02
N CYS A 139 -6.13 -18.71 2.06
CA CYS A 139 -6.66 -18.09 3.27
C CYS A 139 -5.58 -17.29 4.01
N VAL A 140 -4.37 -17.83 4.17
CA VAL A 140 -3.25 -17.15 4.83
C VAL A 140 -2.85 -15.87 4.08
N LEU A 141 -2.83 -15.92 2.74
CA LEU A 141 -2.46 -14.77 1.91
C LEU A 141 -3.50 -13.64 1.97
N LEU A 142 -4.79 -13.96 2.08
CA LEU A 142 -5.86 -12.96 2.15
C LEU A 142 -6.24 -12.54 3.58
N GLY A 143 -5.83 -13.31 4.60
CA GLY A 143 -6.24 -13.10 5.99
C GLY A 143 -7.75 -13.25 6.21
N LEU A 144 -8.39 -14.12 5.42
CA LEU A 144 -9.83 -14.38 5.44
C LEU A 144 -10.11 -15.83 5.82
N GLU A 145 -11.33 -16.07 6.31
CA GLU A 145 -11.82 -17.43 6.54
C GLU A 145 -12.10 -18.16 5.21
N SER A 146 -12.08 -19.48 5.24
CA SER A 146 -12.25 -20.34 4.07
C SER A 146 -13.52 -20.04 3.26
N GLN A 147 -14.63 -19.72 3.93
CA GLN A 147 -15.90 -19.38 3.25
C GLN A 147 -15.79 -18.07 2.46
N GLN A 148 -15.30 -17.01 3.10
CA GLN A 148 -15.12 -15.69 2.49
C GLN A 148 -14.09 -15.74 1.34
N ALA A 149 -13.03 -16.53 1.51
CA ALA A 149 -12.03 -16.72 0.47
C ALA A 149 -12.64 -17.35 -0.79
N LEU A 150 -13.52 -18.35 -0.65
CA LEU A 150 -14.21 -18.96 -1.79
C LEU A 150 -15.12 -17.98 -2.53
N GLU A 151 -15.83 -17.11 -1.80
CA GLU A 151 -16.64 -16.05 -2.41
C GLU A 151 -15.78 -15.09 -3.23
N VAL A 152 -14.63 -14.66 -2.69
CA VAL A 152 -13.68 -13.79 -3.40
C VAL A 152 -13.13 -14.50 -4.65
N ALA A 153 -12.80 -15.78 -4.56
CA ALA A 153 -12.35 -16.57 -5.71
C ALA A 153 -13.45 -16.69 -6.79
N ALA A 154 -14.70 -16.87 -6.37
CA ALA A 154 -15.86 -16.91 -7.27
C ALA A 154 -16.07 -15.57 -8.00
N GLN A 155 -15.93 -14.44 -7.29
CA GLN A 155 -15.98 -13.10 -7.88
C GLN A 155 -14.88 -12.90 -8.94
N GLN A 156 -13.69 -13.45 -8.71
CA GLN A 156 -12.57 -13.43 -9.66
C GLN A 156 -12.70 -14.47 -10.79
N ARG A 157 -13.80 -15.21 -10.86
CA ARG A 157 -14.07 -16.29 -11.83
C ARG A 157 -13.03 -17.41 -11.83
N TRP A 158 -12.42 -17.66 -10.67
CA TRP A 158 -11.49 -18.77 -10.47
C TRP A 158 -12.25 -20.06 -10.19
N THR A 159 -11.70 -21.19 -10.64
CA THR A 159 -12.35 -22.50 -10.44
C THR A 159 -11.80 -23.16 -9.19
N PHE A 160 -12.69 -23.67 -8.34
CA PHE A 160 -12.36 -24.41 -7.14
C PHE A 160 -12.64 -25.91 -7.36
N ASP A 161 -11.68 -26.76 -7.01
CA ASP A 161 -11.85 -28.21 -7.00
C ASP A 161 -11.94 -28.72 -5.56
N GLU A 162 -13.14 -29.13 -5.15
CA GLU A 162 -13.44 -29.62 -3.80
C GLU A 162 -12.68 -30.91 -3.45
N LYS A 163 -12.34 -31.74 -4.45
CA LYS A 163 -11.69 -33.04 -4.22
C LYS A 163 -10.24 -32.90 -3.75
N VAL A 164 -9.57 -31.84 -4.19
CA VAL A 164 -8.15 -31.58 -3.91
C VAL A 164 -7.98 -30.32 -3.04
N SER A 165 -9.06 -29.57 -2.81
CA SER A 165 -9.05 -28.30 -2.05
C SER A 165 -8.06 -27.28 -2.64
N VAL A 166 -8.05 -27.16 -3.96
CA VAL A 166 -7.20 -26.22 -4.71
C VAL A 166 -8.03 -25.27 -5.54
N ILE A 167 -7.53 -24.04 -5.64
CA ILE A 167 -8.07 -22.99 -6.49
C ILE A 167 -7.16 -22.86 -7.71
N TYR A 168 -7.76 -22.68 -8.88
CA TYR A 168 -7.06 -22.41 -10.12
C TYR A 168 -7.27 -20.94 -10.52
N PRO A 169 -6.29 -20.07 -10.24
CA PRO A 169 -6.35 -18.69 -10.65
C PRO A 169 -6.32 -18.60 -12.18
N LYS A 170 -7.23 -17.80 -12.74
CA LYS A 170 -7.13 -17.39 -14.13
C LYS A 170 -6.32 -16.11 -14.18
N LYS A 171 -5.34 -16.07 -15.08
CA LYS A 171 -4.61 -14.85 -15.41
C LYS A 171 -5.62 -13.78 -15.79
N THR A 172 -5.84 -12.82 -14.89
CA THR A 172 -6.36 -11.52 -15.30
C THR A 172 -5.34 -11.00 -16.30
N LYS A 173 -5.78 -10.63 -17.51
CA LYS A 173 -4.90 -9.97 -18.47
C LYS A 173 -4.30 -8.77 -17.75
N SER A 174 -3.07 -8.91 -17.23
CA SER A 174 -2.25 -7.76 -16.96
C SER A 174 -2.27 -7.00 -18.28
N SER A 175 -2.53 -5.70 -18.23
CA SER A 175 -2.12 -4.83 -19.32
C SER A 175 -0.63 -5.15 -19.54
N THR A 176 -0.35 -6.10 -20.43
CA THR A 176 0.85 -6.08 -21.22
C THR A 176 0.83 -4.67 -21.71
N LYS A 177 1.70 -3.80 -21.17
CA LYS A 177 1.95 -2.48 -21.74
C LYS A 177 1.89 -2.72 -23.22
N GLU A 178 0.86 -2.18 -23.87
CA GLU A 178 0.73 -2.30 -25.31
C GLU A 178 2.09 -1.90 -25.80
N ILE A 179 2.77 -2.88 -26.40
CA ILE A 179 4.07 -2.70 -27.02
C ILE A 179 3.86 -1.43 -27.83
N GLU A 180 4.44 -0.31 -27.39
CA GLU A 180 4.13 1.02 -27.92
C GLU A 180 4.00 0.89 -29.42
N GLU A 181 2.87 1.37 -29.97
CA GLU A 181 2.56 1.37 -31.40
C GLU A 181 3.88 1.42 -32.16
N PRO A 182 4.25 0.37 -32.93
CA PRO A 182 5.59 0.26 -33.49
C PRO A 182 6.01 1.49 -34.30
N GLN A 183 5.03 2.28 -34.76
CA GLN A 183 5.21 3.58 -35.39
C GLN A 183 5.74 4.68 -34.45
N ALA A 184 5.29 4.73 -33.18
CA ALA A 184 5.77 5.71 -32.20
C ALA A 184 7.25 5.49 -31.87
N ARG A 185 7.69 4.24 -31.73
CA ARG A 185 9.12 3.90 -31.56
C ARG A 185 9.94 4.19 -32.81
N LEU A 186 9.38 4.03 -34.01
CA LEU A 186 10.07 4.42 -35.25
C LEU A 186 10.21 5.93 -35.37
N ALA A 187 9.20 6.71 -34.96
CA ALA A 187 9.26 8.17 -34.97
C ALA A 187 10.35 8.69 -34.01
N GLU A 188 10.45 8.12 -32.81
CA GLU A 188 11.49 8.47 -31.84
C GLU A 188 12.90 8.13 -32.37
N LEU A 189 13.07 6.98 -33.03
CA LEU A 189 14.35 6.62 -33.64
C LEU A 189 14.74 7.57 -34.79
N VAL A 190 13.79 8.01 -35.61
CA VAL A 190 14.04 8.98 -36.67
C VAL A 190 14.46 10.34 -36.10
N ASP A 191 13.85 10.77 -35.00
CA ASP A 191 14.18 12.03 -34.33
C ASP A 191 15.61 11.97 -33.73
N ILE A 192 15.98 10.84 -33.10
CA ILE A 192 17.33 10.61 -32.59
C ILE A 192 18.37 10.63 -33.73
N VAL A 193 18.07 10.00 -34.87
CA VAL A 193 18.99 10.00 -36.03
C VAL A 193 19.12 11.42 -36.61
N SER A 194 18.02 12.14 -36.77
CA SER A 194 18.04 13.54 -37.24
C SER A 194 18.80 14.48 -36.31
N PHE A 195 18.80 14.21 -35.00
CA PHE A 195 19.57 14.98 -34.02
C PHE A 195 21.08 14.71 -34.13
N LEU A 196 21.49 13.48 -34.45
CA LEU A 196 22.89 13.10 -34.57
C LEU A 196 23.53 13.48 -35.91
N GLU A 197 22.71 13.67 -36.95
CA GLU A 197 23.18 14.04 -38.29
C GLU A 197 23.45 15.55 -38.47
N ASN A 198 22.97 16.41 -37.54
CA ASN A 198 23.23 17.85 -37.51
C ASN A 198 24.31 18.22 -36.50
#